data_AF-A0A0C2I6D4-F1
#
_entry.id   AF-A0A0C2I6D4-F1
#
_cell.length_a   1.000
_cell.length_b   1.000
_cell.length_c   1.000
_cell.angle_alpha   90.00
_cell.angle_beta   90.00
_cell.angle_gamma   90.00
#
_symmetry.space_group_name_H-M   'P 1'
#
loop_
_entity.id
_entity.type
_entity.pdbx_description
1 polymer ?
#
loop_
_entity_poly.entity_id
_entity_poly.type
_entity_poly.pdbx_seq_one_letter_code
_entity_poly.pdbx_strand_id
1 'polypeptide(L)'
;MSVDFLVPIIQEIKSSPLPLLTIQLDESIDVSTCSQLLVYYRYIHDGNFKNDFRFCKPLESTSTLREIFEKLIHLYKSIKSHWKIFVVCADGSLCMLGCRSRF
;
A
#
# COMPACT_ATOMS: atom_id res chain seq x y z
N MET A 1 8.66 14.09 5.79
CA MET A 1 7.98 13.52 6.97
C MET A 1 7.01 12.46 6.49
N SER A 2 7.39 11.18 6.39
CA SER A 2 6.45 10.13 5.92
C SER A 2 6.86 8.69 6.26
N VAL A 3 7.74 8.46 7.23
CA VAL A 3 8.21 7.09 7.57
C VAL A 3 7.60 6.63 8.89
N ASP A 4 7.22 7.58 9.75
CA ASP A 4 6.84 7.32 11.14
C ASP A 4 5.48 6.59 11.27
N PHE A 5 4.58 6.73 10.29
CA PHE A 5 3.26 6.09 10.33
C PHE A 5 3.29 4.58 10.02
N LEU A 6 4.36 4.09 9.38
CA LEU A 6 4.50 2.68 8.99
C LEU A 6 5.13 1.82 10.08
N VAL A 7 5.88 2.42 11.00
CA VAL A 7 6.61 1.71 12.06
C VAL A 7 5.69 0.84 12.93
N PRO A 8 4.51 1.32 13.40
CA PRO A 8 3.61 0.51 14.20
C PRO A 8 3.06 -0.70 13.43
N ILE A 9 2.73 -0.50 12.15
CA ILE A 9 2.21 -1.55 11.27
C ILE A 9 3.28 -2.63 11.07
N ILE A 10 4.53 -2.22 10.82
CA ILE A 10 5.63 -3.16 10.62
C ILE A 10 5.85 -4.00 11.90
N GLN A 11 5.72 -3.40 13.08
CA GLN A 11 5.83 -4.12 14.35
C GLN A 11 4.67 -5.11 14.55
N GLU A 12 3.45 -4.70 14.23
CA GLU A 12 2.24 -5.53 14.36
C GLU A 12 2.20 -6.67 13.34
N ILE A 13 2.58 -6.39 12.09
CA ILE A 13 2.81 -7.41 11.07
C ILE A 13 3.86 -8.38 11.59
N LYS A 14 5.01 -7.90 12.09
CA LYS A 14 6.07 -8.78 12.63
C LYS A 14 5.64 -9.64 13.82
N SER A 15 4.61 -9.26 14.58
CA SER A 15 4.05 -10.07 15.67
C SER A 15 2.96 -11.04 15.22
N SER A 16 2.49 -10.94 13.97
CA SER A 16 1.56 -11.90 13.39
C SER A 16 2.11 -13.34 13.44
N PRO A 17 1.25 -14.32 13.74
CA PRO A 17 1.62 -15.73 13.72
C PRO A 17 1.88 -16.27 12.29
N LEU A 18 1.41 -15.58 11.25
CA LEU A 18 1.52 -16.02 9.86
C LEU A 18 2.34 -15.02 9.04
N PRO A 19 3.36 -15.47 8.28
CA PRO A 19 4.20 -14.59 7.48
C PRO A 19 3.53 -14.23 6.14
N LEU A 20 2.28 -13.77 6.20
CA LEU A 20 1.44 -13.43 5.05
C LEU A 20 0.98 -11.98 5.16
N LEU A 21 1.37 -11.19 4.16
CA LEU A 21 0.91 -9.82 4.01
C LEU A 21 0.35 -9.63 2.61
N THR A 22 -0.85 -9.10 2.51
CA THR A 22 -1.42 -8.62 1.24
C THR A 22 -1.51 -7.11 1.27
N ILE A 23 -1.06 -6.46 0.21
CA ILE A 23 -1.14 -5.02 0.03
C ILE A 23 -2.08 -4.78 -1.13
N GLN A 24 -3.20 -4.11 -0.88
CA GLN A 24 -4.12 -3.69 -1.93
C GLN A 24 -3.88 -2.23 -2.27
N LEU A 25 -3.71 -1.95 -3.55
CA LEU A 25 -3.60 -0.60 -4.11
C LEU A 25 -4.87 -0.31 -4.90
N ASP A 26 -5.44 0.86 -4.69
CA ASP A 26 -6.71 1.29 -5.27
C ASP A 26 -6.67 2.79 -5.56
N GLU A 27 -7.18 3.23 -6.71
CA GLU A 27 -7.32 4.63 -7.06
C GLU A 27 -8.75 5.11 -6.74
N SER A 28 -8.84 6.17 -5.96
CA SER A 28 -10.10 6.87 -5.70
C SER A 28 -10.02 8.29 -6.21
N ILE A 29 -11.15 8.83 -6.65
CA ILE A 29 -11.29 10.24 -6.99
C ILE A 29 -11.93 10.93 -5.79
N ASP A 30 -11.36 12.05 -5.35
CA ASP A 30 -11.94 12.83 -4.26
C ASP A 30 -12.98 13.85 -4.72
N VAL A 31 -13.57 14.52 -3.74
CA VAL A 31 -14.58 15.57 -3.97
C VAL A 31 -14.05 16.75 -4.79
N SER A 32 -12.73 16.94 -4.87
CA SER A 32 -12.05 17.93 -5.68
C SER A 32 -11.56 17.39 -7.03
N THR A 33 -12.06 16.24 -7.47
CA THR A 33 -11.68 15.56 -8.73
C THR A 33 -10.21 15.18 -8.82
N CYS A 34 -9.51 15.15 -7.69
CA CYS A 34 -8.12 14.73 -7.62
C CYS A 34 -8.06 13.22 -7.42
N SER A 35 -7.30 12.53 -8.28
CA SER A 35 -6.97 11.12 -8.08
C SER A 35 -6.13 10.97 -6.82
N GLN A 36 -6.45 9.96 -6.03
CA GLN A 36 -5.80 9.61 -4.78
C GLN A 36 -5.46 8.13 -4.81
N LEU A 37 -4.24 7.79 -4.40
CA LEU A 37 -3.92 6.39 -4.16
C LEU A 37 -4.31 6.00 -2.74
N LEU A 38 -5.14 4.97 -2.65
CA LEU A 38 -5.51 4.25 -1.45
C LEU A 38 -4.64 2.99 -1.30
N VAL A 39 -4.06 2.80 -0.11
CA VAL A 39 -3.30 1.59 0.23
C VAL A 39 -3.91 0.90 1.45
N TYR A 40 -4.23 -0.38 1.27
CA TYR A 40 -4.74 -1.25 2.32
C TYR A 40 -3.74 -2.35 2.63
N TYR A 41 -3.51 -2.61 3.92
CA TYR A 41 -2.71 -3.74 4.39
C TYR A 41 -3.65 -4.81 4.95
N ARG A 42 -3.52 -6.04 4.46
CA ARG A 42 -4.25 -7.20 4.96
C ARG A 42 -3.28 -8.22 5.54
N TYR A 43 -3.49 -8.57 6.79
CA TYR A 43 -2.67 -9.54 7.52
C TYR A 43 -3.53 -10.24 8.58
N ILE A 44 -3.06 -11.37 9.08
CA ILE A 44 -3.72 -12.08 10.17
C ILE A 44 -3.08 -11.63 11.48
N HIS A 45 -3.87 -11.22 12.46
CA HIS A 45 -3.36 -10.88 13.79
C HIS A 45 -4.35 -11.41 14.83
N ASP A 46 -3.86 -12.10 15.86
CA ASP A 46 -4.68 -12.77 16.87
C ASP A 46 -5.80 -13.65 16.29
N GLY A 47 -5.50 -14.40 15.23
CA GLY A 47 -6.45 -15.28 14.56
C GLY A 47 -7.52 -14.57 13.70
N ASN A 48 -7.49 -13.24 13.63
CA ASN A 48 -8.43 -12.44 12.86
C ASN A 48 -7.78 -11.83 11.62
N PHE A 49 -8.54 -11.75 10.52
CA PHE A 49 -8.15 -10.95 9.36
C PHE A 49 -8.28 -9.47 9.70
N LYS A 50 -7.15 -8.76 9.74
CA LYS A 50 -7.13 -7.31 9.82
C LYS A 50 -6.98 -6.72 8.41
N ASN A 51 -7.85 -5.77 8.10
CA ASN A 51 -7.72 -4.87 6.96
C ASN A 51 -7.52 -3.46 7.50
N ASP A 52 -6.27 -2.99 7.50
CA ASP A 52 -5.96 -1.61 7.87
C ASP A 52 -5.90 -0.74 6.61
N PHE A 53 -6.82 0.22 6.51
CA PHE A 53 -6.77 1.32 5.55
C PHE A 53 -5.92 2.45 6.14
N ARG A 54 -4.83 2.85 5.49
CA ARG A 54 -3.92 3.81 6.13
C ARG A 54 -3.25 4.86 5.26
N PHE A 55 -3.29 4.75 3.93
CA PHE A 55 -2.62 5.74 3.10
C PHE A 55 -3.55 6.30 2.04
N CYS A 56 -3.73 7.62 2.07
CA CYS A 56 -4.30 8.42 1.00
C CYS A 56 -3.22 9.46 0.65
N LYS A 57 -2.66 9.37 -0.55
CA LYS A 57 -1.83 10.44 -1.11
C LYS A 57 -2.45 10.90 -2.42
N PRO A 58 -2.62 12.21 -2.64
CA PRO A 58 -3.00 12.71 -3.94
C PRO A 58 -1.95 12.26 -4.97
N LEU A 59 -2.43 11.70 -6.07
CA LEU A 59 -1.65 11.39 -7.25
C LEU A 59 -1.44 12.70 -8.00
N GLU A 60 -0.41 13.46 -7.64
CA GLU A 60 0.05 14.54 -8.51
C GLU A 60 0.53 13.92 -9.83
N SER A 61 0.32 14.61 -10.94
CA SER A 61 0.55 14.15 -12.33
C SER A 61 1.98 13.66 -12.64
N THR A 62 2.92 13.86 -11.72
CA THR A 62 4.32 13.40 -11.76
C THR A 62 4.68 12.37 -10.68
N SER A 63 3.86 12.22 -9.63
CA SER A 63 4.06 11.22 -8.57
C SER A 63 3.75 9.83 -9.14
N THR A 64 4.79 9.24 -9.71
CA THR A 64 4.66 8.03 -10.50
C THR A 64 4.40 6.87 -9.55
N LEU A 65 3.53 5.93 -9.93
CA LEU A 65 3.35 4.61 -9.30
C LEU A 65 4.69 4.01 -8.78
N ARG A 66 5.78 4.28 -9.52
CA ARG A 66 7.18 4.01 -9.14
C ARG A 66 7.56 4.44 -7.71
N GLU A 67 7.24 5.65 -7.26
CA GLU A 67 7.58 6.11 -5.90
C GLU A 67 6.86 5.31 -4.81
N ILE A 68 5.60 4.95 -5.07
CA ILE A 68 4.82 4.08 -4.19
C ILE A 68 5.44 2.68 -4.15
N PHE A 69 5.75 2.12 -5.32
CA PHE A 69 6.43 0.82 -5.41
C PHE A 69 7.81 0.85 -4.73
N GLU A 70 8.59 1.91 -4.86
CA GLU A 70 9.87 2.05 -4.16
C GLU A 70 9.68 2.07 -2.64
N LYS A 71 8.69 2.80 -2.13
CA LYS A 71 8.33 2.77 -0.69
C LYS A 71 7.89 1.38 -0.26
N LEU A 72 7.09 0.67 -1.06
CA LEU A 72 6.66 -0.71 -0.79
C LEU A 72 7.85 -1.68 -0.80
N ILE A 73 8.81 -1.51 -1.71
CA ILE A 73 10.04 -2.31 -1.77
C ILE A 73 10.91 -2.04 -0.54
N HIS A 74 11.02 -0.79 -0.09
CA HIS A 74 11.70 -0.47 1.17
C HIS A 74 11.00 -1.11 2.37
N LEU A 75 9.67 -1.08 2.41
CA LEU A 75 8.84 -1.78 3.39
C LEU A 75 9.12 -3.28 3.39
N TYR A 76 9.10 -3.91 2.21
CA TYR A 76 9.42 -5.32 2.01
C TYR A 76 10.80 -5.66 2.58
N LYS A 77 11.83 -4.86 2.27
CA LYS A 77 13.19 -5.05 2.79
C LYS A 77 13.27 -4.89 4.32
N SER A 78 12.39 -4.08 4.92
CA SER A 78 12.35 -3.85 6.37
C SER A 78 11.63 -4.95 7.15
N ILE A 79 10.73 -5.67 6.48
CA ILE A 79 10.02 -6.84 6.99
C ILE A 79 10.95 -8.04 6.76
N LYS A 80 11.07 -8.95 7.73
CA LYS A 80 12.08 -10.03 7.71
C LYS A 80 11.95 -10.89 6.43
N SER A 81 13.07 -11.43 5.97
CA SER A 81 13.24 -12.18 4.70
C SER A 81 12.23 -13.32 4.44
N HIS A 82 11.64 -13.90 5.50
CA HIS A 82 10.72 -15.06 5.41
C HIS A 82 9.24 -14.69 5.21
N TRP A 83 8.91 -13.41 5.03
CA TRP A 83 7.55 -12.94 4.75
C TRP A 83 7.16 -13.11 3.28
N LYS A 84 5.99 -13.70 3.01
CA LYS A 84 5.38 -13.70 1.69
C LYS A 84 4.47 -12.47 1.57
N ILE A 85 4.85 -11.58 0.65
CA ILE A 85 4.12 -10.34 0.39
C ILE A 85 3.43 -10.44 -0.97
N PHE A 86 2.11 -10.28 -0.97
CA PHE A 86 1.29 -10.23 -2.18
C PHE A 86 0.84 -8.79 -2.41
N VAL A 87 1.08 -8.24 -3.60
CA VAL A 87 0.56 -6.93 -3.98
C VAL A 87 -0.56 -7.13 -4.98
N VAL A 88 -1.74 -6.61 -4.67
CA VAL A 88 -2.94 -6.68 -5.50
C VAL A 88 -3.34 -5.27 -5.90
N CYS A 89 -3.38 -5.00 -7.19
CA CYS A 89 -3.88 -3.74 -7.73
C CYS A 89 -5.35 -3.95 -8.13
N ALA A 90 -6.27 -3.18 -7.54
CA ALA A 90 -7.69 -3.56 -7.50
C ALA A 90 -8.58 -3.03 -8.64
N ASP A 91 -8.15 -2.03 -9.42
CA ASP A 91 -9.09 -1.27 -10.27
C ASP A 91 -8.72 -1.21 -11.76
N GLY A 92 -7.54 -1.72 -12.14
CA GLY A 92 -7.06 -1.61 -13.52
C GLY A 92 -6.93 -0.15 -14.00
N SER A 93 -6.81 0.82 -13.09
CA SER A 93 -6.69 2.22 -13.46
C SER A 93 -5.45 2.46 -14.32
N LEU A 94 -5.50 3.50 -15.16
CA LEU A 94 -4.36 3.89 -15.98
C LEU A 94 -3.11 4.20 -15.14
N CYS A 95 -3.29 4.81 -13.95
CA CYS A 95 -2.20 5.05 -13.01
C CYS A 95 -1.56 3.75 -12.54
N MET A 96 -2.38 2.74 -12.25
CA MET A 96 -1.96 1.42 -11.79
C MET A 96 -1.27 0.59 -12.88
N LEU A 97 -1.46 0.95 -14.15
CA LEU A 97 -0.74 0.39 -15.31
C LEU A 97 0.56 1.14 -15.64
N GLY A 98 0.93 2.16 -14.86
CA GLY A 98 2.09 3.01 -15.15
C GLY A 98 1.89 3.94 -16.35
N CYS A 99 0.66 4.06 -16.83
CA CYS A 99 0.26 5.03 -17.85
C CYS A 99 -0.08 6.36 -17.16
N ARG A 100 0.09 7.48 -17.86
CA ARG A 100 -0.42 8.75 -17.36
C ARG A 100 -1.94 8.65 -17.32
N SER A 101 -2.54 8.88 -16.16
CA SER A 101 -3.98 9.19 -16.10
C SER A 101 -4.25 10.37 -17.02
N ARG A 102 -5.29 10.26 -17.83
CA ARG A 102 -5.74 11.28 -18.79
C ARG A 102 -6.81 12.21 -18.20
N PHE A 103 -7.01 12.16 -16.88
CA PHE A 103 -7.90 13.05 -16.16
C PHE A 103 -7.14 14.29 -15.69
#